data_AF-A0AAD1ARK3-F1
#
_entry.id   AF-A0AAD1ARK3-F1
#
_cell.length_a   1.000
_cell.length_b   1.000
_cell.length_c   1.000
_cell.angle_alpha   90.00
_cell.angle_beta   90.00
_cell.angle_gamma   90.00
#
_symmetry.space_group_name_H-M   'P 1'
#
loop_
_entity.id
_entity.type
_entity.pdbx_description
1 polymer ?
#
loop_
_entity_poly.entity_id
_entity_poly.type
_entity_poly.pdbx_seq_one_letter_code
_entity_poly.pdbx_strand_id
1 'polypeptide(L)'
;MGFSFVTSYLMGKINPRVSTVMMRLVPEQQMGTTAGVVNLVALLGMPVGQVVFFTLANVVSAAASWMLMAALSAVLLLVLLLVGTRIADPVFTDSESQSEKA
;
A
#
# COMPACT_ATOMS: atom_id res chain seq x y z
N MET A 1 -5.69 3.60 -22.14
CA MET A 1 -4.22 3.63 -21.96
C MET A 1 -3.78 4.35 -20.69
N GLY A 2 -4.28 5.55 -20.36
CA GLY A 2 -3.83 6.30 -19.17
C GLY A 2 -4.03 5.59 -17.82
N PHE A 3 -5.15 4.90 -17.62
CA PHE A 3 -5.44 4.18 -16.36
C PHE A 3 -4.37 3.14 -16.01
N SER A 4 -4.03 2.25 -16.96
CA SER A 4 -3.01 1.22 -16.78
C SER A 4 -1.63 1.81 -16.49
N PHE A 5 -1.32 2.98 -17.05
CA PHE A 5 -0.07 3.68 -16.76
C PHE A 5 -0.04 4.19 -15.31
N VAL A 6 -1.12 4.81 -14.85
CA VAL A 6 -1.24 5.32 -13.47
C VAL A 6 -1.14 4.18 -12.46
N THR A 7 -1.82 3.06 -12.71
CA THR A 7 -1.78 1.89 -11.81
C THR A 7 -0.37 1.28 -11.75
N SER A 8 0.30 1.14 -12.90
CA SER A 8 1.67 0.61 -12.95
C SER A 8 2.69 1.55 -12.31
N TYR A 9 2.54 2.86 -12.50
CA TYR A 9 3.38 3.87 -11.85
C TYR A 9 3.21 3.84 -10.31
N LEU A 10 1.97 3.78 -9.83
CA LEU A 10 1.68 3.65 -8.39
C LEU A 10 2.30 2.38 -7.83
N MET A 11 2.13 1.24 -8.52
CA MET A 11 2.73 -0.02 -8.10
C MET A 11 4.26 0.06 -8.02
N GLY A 12 4.88 0.72 -9.01
CA GLY A 12 6.32 0.98 -9.05
C GLY A 12 6.83 1.87 -7.92
N LYS A 13 5.99 2.76 -7.35
CA LYS A 13 6.35 3.60 -6.20
C LYS A 13 6.09 2.93 -4.84
N ILE A 14 5.05 2.11 -4.74
CA ILE A 14 4.67 1.45 -3.48
C ILE A 14 5.77 0.48 -3.04
N ASN A 15 6.26 -0.35 -3.97
CA ASN A 15 7.24 -1.40 -3.66
C ASN A 15 8.54 -0.87 -3.00
N PRO A 16 9.25 0.13 -3.56
CA PRO A 16 10.44 0.69 -2.91
C PRO A 16 10.11 1.42 -1.60
N ARG A 17 8.96 2.11 -1.49
CA ARG A 17 8.56 2.83 -0.27
C ARG A 17 8.35 1.87 0.90
N VAL A 18 7.64 0.77 0.68
CA VAL A 18 7.41 -0.25 1.72
C VAL A 18 8.75 -0.86 2.16
N SER A 19 9.64 -1.16 1.21
CA SER A 19 10.97 -1.69 1.51
C SER A 19 11.80 -0.73 2.39
N THR A 20 11.84 0.56 2.04
CA THR A 20 12.54 1.57 2.85
C THR A 20 11.96 1.71 4.26
N VAL A 21 10.64 1.67 4.41
CA VAL A 21 9.98 1.73 5.73
C VAL A 21 10.35 0.52 6.59
N MET A 22 10.33 -0.69 6.01
CA MET A 22 10.74 -1.90 6.72
C MET A 22 12.20 -1.83 7.17
N MET A 23 13.08 -1.32 6.29
CA MET A 23 14.50 -1.16 6.61
C MET A 23 14.77 -0.16 7.75
N ARG A 24 13.92 0.87 7.90
CA ARG A 24 14.10 1.91 8.92
C ARG A 24 13.42 1.60 10.26
N LEU A 25 12.28 0.92 10.25
CA LEU A 25 11.46 0.70 11.44
C LEU A 25 11.67 -0.67 12.10
N VAL A 26 12.21 -1.65 11.38
CA VAL A 26 12.35 -3.03 11.90
C VAL A 26 13.80 -3.28 12.34
N PRO A 27 14.04 -3.68 13.60
CA PRO A 27 15.37 -4.06 14.08
C PRO A 27 15.98 -5.20 13.25
N GLU A 28 17.29 -5.16 12.99
CA GLU A 28 17.99 -6.14 12.12
C GLU A 28 17.71 -7.60 12.49
N GLN A 29 17.60 -7.91 13.78
CA GLN A 29 17.29 -9.25 14.28
C GLN A 29 15.95 -9.81 13.79
N GLN A 30 14.98 -8.96 13.45
CA GLN A 30 13.62 -9.34 13.08
C GLN A 30 13.26 -8.98 11.62
N MET A 31 14.17 -8.33 10.90
CA MET A 31 13.94 -7.88 9.51
C MET A 31 13.46 -9.01 8.59
N GLY A 32 14.08 -10.20 8.68
CA GLY A 32 13.70 -11.36 7.88
C GLY A 32 12.27 -11.83 8.15
N THR A 33 11.86 -11.85 9.42
CA THR A 33 10.51 -12.27 9.83
C THR A 33 9.46 -11.24 9.42
N THR A 34 9.70 -9.95 9.66
CA THR A 34 8.74 -8.90 9.30
C THR A 34 8.60 -8.75 7.78
N ALA A 35 9.71 -8.81 7.03
CA ALA A 35 9.66 -8.84 5.56
C ALA A 35 8.90 -10.07 5.05
N GLY A 36 9.12 -11.24 5.67
CA GLY A 36 8.39 -12.47 5.38
C GLY A 36 6.88 -12.31 5.58
N VAL A 37 6.43 -11.76 6.71
CA VAL A 37 5.01 -11.53 7.02
C VAL A 37 4.38 -10.54 6.04
N VAL A 38 5.05 -9.42 5.76
CA VAL A 38 4.56 -8.40 4.82
C VAL A 38 4.41 -8.99 3.42
N ASN A 39 5.38 -9.78 2.96
CA ASN A 39 5.31 -10.47 1.69
C ASN A 39 4.18 -11.52 1.66
N LEU A 40 4.00 -12.28 2.74
CA LEU A 40 2.89 -13.22 2.88
C LEU A 40 1.54 -12.52 2.78
N VAL A 41 1.36 -11.39 3.46
CA VAL A 41 0.14 -10.58 3.37
C VAL A 41 -0.08 -10.07 1.95
N ALA A 42 0.97 -9.60 1.27
CA ALA A 42 0.88 -9.16 -0.12
C ALA A 42 0.48 -10.30 -1.07
N LEU A 43 1.07 -11.49 -0.90
CA LEU A 43 0.77 -12.68 -1.68
C LEU A 43 -0.63 -13.22 -1.42
N LEU A 44 -1.12 -13.18 -0.18
CA LEU A 44 -2.47 -13.60 0.19
C LEU A 44 -3.53 -12.57 -0.21
N GLY A 45 -3.19 -11.29 -0.28
CA GLY A 45 -4.11 -10.23 -0.67
C GLY A 45 -4.73 -10.48 -2.06
N MET A 46 -3.94 -10.99 -3.00
CA MET A 46 -4.43 -11.33 -4.35
C MET A 46 -5.51 -12.44 -4.34
N PRO A 47 -5.25 -13.68 -3.88
CA PRO A 47 -6.25 -14.74 -3.88
C PRO A 47 -7.46 -14.41 -3.00
N VAL A 48 -7.27 -13.75 -1.85
CA VAL A 48 -8.38 -13.31 -1.00
C VAL A 48 -9.27 -12.30 -1.73
N GLY A 49 -8.68 -11.30 -2.38
CA GLY A 49 -9.42 -10.33 -3.17
C GLY A 49 -10.18 -10.97 -4.34
N GLN A 50 -9.55 -11.95 -5.01
CA GLN A 50 -10.18 -12.70 -6.11
C GLN A 50 -11.40 -13.50 -5.61
N VAL A 51 -11.28 -14.22 -4.50
CA VAL A 51 -12.41 -14.97 -3.91
C VAL A 51 -13.57 -14.03 -3.60
N VAL A 52 -13.32 -12.91 -2.91
CA VAL A 52 -14.36 -11.92 -2.57
C VAL A 52 -15.03 -11.37 -3.84
N PHE A 53 -14.23 -10.99 -4.84
CA PHE A 53 -14.75 -10.46 -6.10
C PHE A 53 -15.61 -11.47 -6.85
N PHE A 54 -15.12 -12.69 -7.03
CA PHE A 54 -15.84 -13.73 -7.76
C PHE A 54 -17.10 -14.18 -7.04
N THR A 55 -17.07 -14.30 -5.71
CA THR A 55 -18.27 -14.62 -4.93
C THR A 55 -19.35 -13.58 -5.17
N LEU A 56 -19.03 -12.29 -5.09
CA LEU A 56 -20.02 -11.23 -5.35
C LEU A 56 -20.47 -11.16 -6.82
N ALA A 57 -19.53 -11.36 -7.74
CA ALA A 57 -19.83 -11.33 -9.17
C ALA A 57 -20.82 -12.43 -9.56
N ASN A 58 -20.72 -13.61 -8.93
CA ASN A 58 -21.60 -14.74 -9.19
C ASN A 58 -22.92 -14.68 -8.40
N VAL A 59 -22.93 -14.17 -7.17
CA VAL A 59 -24.15 -14.13 -6.33
C VAL A 59 -25.07 -12.96 -6.68
N VAL A 60 -24.50 -11.79 -7.00
CA VAL A 60 -25.28 -10.56 -7.23
C VAL A 60 -25.20 -10.16 -8.70
N SER A 61 -24.03 -9.73 -9.16
CA SER A 61 -23.71 -9.43 -10.55
C SER A 61 -22.27 -8.93 -10.65
N ALA A 62 -21.67 -9.06 -11.83
CA ALA A 62 -20.36 -8.48 -12.10
C ALA A 62 -20.32 -6.96 -11.86
N ALA A 63 -21.38 -6.23 -12.24
CA ALA A 63 -21.46 -4.79 -12.07
C ALA A 63 -21.45 -4.38 -10.58
N ALA A 64 -22.22 -5.08 -9.73
CA ALA A 64 -22.22 -4.83 -8.29
C ALA A 64 -20.85 -5.09 -7.65
N SER A 65 -20.14 -6.14 -8.09
CA SER A 65 -18.79 -6.46 -7.60
C SER A 65 -17.78 -5.35 -7.93
N TRP A 66 -17.79 -4.86 -9.17
CA TRP A 66 -16.96 -3.72 -9.58
C TRP A 66 -17.29 -2.44 -8.81
N MET A 67 -18.58 -2.15 -8.59
CA MET A 67 -19.00 -0.99 -7.80
C MET A 67 -18.52 -1.09 -6.35
N LEU A 68 -18.61 -2.27 -5.73
CA LEU A 68 -18.10 -2.47 -4.37
C LEU A 68 -16.58 -2.30 -4.31
N MET A 69 -15.84 -2.89 -5.25
CA MET A 69 -14.38 -2.73 -5.33
C MET A 69 -13.98 -1.26 -5.50
N ALA A 70 -14.68 -0.52 -6.37
CA ALA A 70 -14.44 0.90 -6.57
C ALA A 70 -14.74 1.71 -5.30
N ALA A 71 -15.85 1.42 -4.61
CA ALA A 71 -16.21 2.07 -3.36
C ALA A 71 -15.17 1.81 -2.26
N LEU A 72 -14.76 0.55 -2.06
CA LEU A 72 -13.72 0.20 -1.10
C LEU A 72 -12.39 0.87 -1.41
N SER A 73 -11.99 0.89 -2.69
CA SER A 73 -10.77 1.56 -3.13
C SER A 73 -10.82 3.06 -2.88
N ALA A 74 -11.96 3.70 -3.16
CA ALA A 74 -12.17 5.13 -2.90
C ALA A 74 -12.11 5.45 -1.40
N VAL A 75 -12.72 4.62 -0.55
CA VAL A 75 -12.63 4.78 0.92
C VAL A 75 -11.19 4.65 1.39
N LEU A 76 -10.46 3.64 0.91
CA LEU A 76 -9.04 3.44 1.23
C LEU A 76 -8.19 4.65 0.81
N LEU A 77 -8.44 5.19 -0.39
CA LEU A 77 -7.78 6.39 -0.89
C LEU A 77 -8.09 7.59 0.00
N LEU A 78 -9.35 7.78 0.39
CA LEU A 78 -9.78 8.88 1.26
C LEU A 78 -9.11 8.78 2.64
N VAL A 79 -9.09 7.59 3.24
CA VAL A 79 -8.35 7.33 4.48
C VAL A 79 -6.87 7.63 4.31
N LEU A 80 -6.26 7.20 3.21
CA LEU A 80 -4.84 7.47 2.92
C LEU A 80 -4.56 8.96 2.77
N LEU A 81 -5.46 9.75 2.17
CA LEU A 81 -5.32 11.20 2.09
C LEU A 81 -5.44 11.84 3.47
N LEU A 82 -6.43 11.43 4.27
CA LEU A 82 -6.63 11.96 5.62
C LEU A 82 -5.45 11.63 6.54
N VAL A 83 -4.94 10.41 6.51
CA VAL A 83 -3.78 9.98 7.32
C VAL A 83 -2.48 10.50 6.72
N GLY A 84 -2.35 10.53 5.40
CA GLY A 84 -1.17 11.05 4.69
C GLY A 84 -0.92 12.53 4.96
N THR A 85 -1.98 13.33 5.20
CA THR A 85 -1.81 14.71 5.69
C THR A 85 -1.25 14.80 7.11
N ARG A 86 -1.19 13.69 7.86
CA ARG A 86 -0.65 13.58 9.23
C ARG A 86 0.73 12.94 9.30
N ILE A 87 1.16 12.23 8.26
CA ILE A 87 2.50 11.66 8.17
C ILE A 87 3.40 12.76 7.57
N ALA A 88 3.98 13.61 8.42
CA ALA A 88 5.15 14.38 8.00
C ALA A 88 6.20 13.38 7.53
N ASP A 89 6.60 13.44 6.26
CA ASP A 89 7.50 12.47 5.67
C ASP A 89 8.80 12.37 6.52
N PRO A 90 9.07 11.22 7.18
CA PRO A 90 10.34 11.00 7.87
C PRO A 90 11.52 10.87 6.90
N VAL A 91 11.28 11.08 5.59
CA VAL A 91 12.31 11.15 4.56
C VAL A 91 13.13 12.44 4.66
N PHE A 92 12.57 13.53 5.20
CA PHE A 92 13.22 14.86 5.20
C PHE A 92 13.71 15.35 6.58
N THR A 93 13.25 14.75 7.68
CA THR A 93 13.56 15.26 9.03
C THR A 93 15.02 15.02 9.46
N ASP A 94 15.70 14.01 8.93
CA ASP A 94 17.08 13.70 9.33
C ASP A 94 18.15 14.52 8.57
N SER A 95 17.81 15.09 7.41
CA SER A 95 18.76 15.88 6.61
C SER A 95 18.92 17.33 7.08
N GLU A 96 17.90 17.92 7.72
CA GLU A 96 17.98 19.31 8.20
C GLU A 96 18.70 19.41 9.56
N SER A 97 18.56 18.43 10.47
CA SER A 97 19.20 18.51 11.79
C SER A 97 20.73 18.33 11.76
N GLN A 98 21.28 17.82 10.66
CA GLN A 98 22.73 17.66 10.46
C GLN A 98 23.38 18.88 9.80
N SER A 99 22.63 19.69 9.05
CA SER A 99 23.16 20.89 8.40
C SER A 99 23.22 22.11 9.32
N GLU A 100 22.45 22.15 10.41
CA GLU A 100 22.49 23.24 11.39
C GLU A 100 23.66 23.09 12.38
N LYS A 101 24.31 21.92 12.41
CA LYS A 101 25.44 21.61 13.31
C LYS A 101 26.80 21.52 12.61
N ALA A 102 26.88 21.86 11.32
CA ALA A 102 28.11 21.82 10.52
C ALA A 102 28.66 23.23 10.25
#